data_AF-A0A849X2Q1-F1
#
_entry.id   AF-A0A849X2Q1-F1
#
_cell.length_a   1.000
_cell.length_b   1.000
_cell.length_c   1.000
_cell.angle_alpha   90.00
_cell.angle_beta   90.00
_cell.angle_gamma   90.00
#
_symmetry.space_group_name_H-M   'P 1'
#
loop_
_entity.id
_entity.type
_entity.pdbx_description
1 polymer ?
#
loop_
_entity_poly.entity_id
_entity_poly.type
_entity_poly.pdbx_seq_one_letter_code
_entity_poly.pdbx_strand_id
1 'polypeptide(L)'
;MKVAFLLLSLLAATPVLADFPDDSAMDDSAMEASAMAMSHELSPSSHSEMESISIYVIEMVDELEGYTNYRDYGLYLLPVKKAAARSVAAARSYGDLSGQARRHYLNLLRSLDRAAPWIDNSFEMKRAFHLTVELLAQREWIRRALQ
;
A
#
# COMPACT_ATOMS: atom_id res chain seq x y z
N MET A 1 36.52 -13.22 -36.51
CA MET A 1 36.58 -12.10 -37.47
C MET A 1 36.38 -10.80 -36.71
N LYS A 2 37.38 -9.91 -36.73
CA LYS A 2 37.27 -8.50 -36.33
C LYS A 2 36.49 -7.75 -37.42
N VAL A 3 35.66 -6.76 -37.07
CA VAL A 3 35.69 -5.37 -37.60
C VAL A 3 34.75 -4.52 -36.74
N ALA A 4 35.30 -3.44 -36.19
CA ALA A 4 34.63 -2.32 -35.56
C ALA A 4 34.14 -1.33 -36.62
N PHE A 5 33.03 -0.62 -36.36
CA PHE A 5 32.73 0.63 -37.05
C PHE A 5 32.27 1.69 -36.04
N LEU A 6 33.22 2.58 -35.74
CA LEU A 6 32.98 3.97 -35.35
C LEU A 6 32.28 4.69 -36.51
N LEU A 7 31.37 5.61 -36.22
CA LEU A 7 31.31 6.91 -36.90
C LEU A 7 30.51 7.93 -36.08
N LEU A 8 31.29 8.79 -35.45
CA LEU A 8 30.95 10.09 -34.89
C LEU A 8 30.62 11.04 -36.06
N SER A 9 29.57 11.85 -35.98
CA SER A 9 29.49 13.10 -36.74
C SER A 9 28.63 14.14 -36.03
N LEU A 10 29.16 15.35 -36.07
CA LEU A 10 28.87 16.54 -35.30
C LEU A 10 27.74 17.38 -35.93
N LEU A 11 27.06 18.14 -35.07
CA LEU A 11 26.56 19.51 -35.25
C LEU A 11 26.15 20.00 -36.66
N ALA A 12 24.88 20.38 -36.79
CA ALA A 12 24.49 21.55 -37.57
C ALA A 12 23.47 22.37 -36.77
N ALA A 13 23.84 23.62 -36.49
CA ALA A 13 23.01 24.62 -35.87
C ALA A 13 22.08 25.26 -36.92
N THR A 14 20.84 25.55 -36.55
CA THR A 14 20.00 26.56 -37.22
C THR A 14 19.14 27.27 -36.17
N PRO A 15 19.19 28.60 -36.05
CA PRO A 15 18.19 29.36 -35.33
C PRO A 15 17.05 29.73 -36.30
N VAL A 16 15.82 29.34 -35.99
CA VAL A 16 14.63 29.88 -36.65
C VAL A 16 13.84 30.63 -35.61
N LEU A 17 13.92 31.96 -35.67
CA LEU A 17 12.92 32.86 -35.10
C LEU A 17 11.58 32.55 -35.80
N ALA A 18 10.58 32.16 -35.01
CA ALA A 18 9.19 32.22 -35.42
C ALA A 18 8.50 33.25 -34.52
N ASP A 19 7.93 34.27 -35.16
CA ASP A 19 6.99 35.22 -34.61
C ASP A 19 5.89 34.50 -33.83
N PHE A 20 5.69 34.90 -32.58
CA PHE A 20 4.49 34.54 -31.83
C PHE A 20 3.45 35.67 -32.02
N PRO A 21 2.23 35.35 -32.49
CA PRO A 21 1.13 36.31 -32.45
C PRO A 21 0.71 36.56 -31.00
N ASP A 22 0.63 37.84 -30.66
CA ASP A 22 -0.02 38.37 -29.47
C ASP A 22 -1.54 38.17 -29.63
N ASP A 23 -2.12 37.27 -28.83
CA ASP A 23 -3.57 37.05 -28.78
C ASP A 23 -4.04 37.10 -27.33
N SER A 24 -4.08 38.33 -26.84
CA SER A 24 -4.78 38.75 -25.63
C SER A 24 -6.30 38.62 -25.81
N ALA A 25 -6.87 37.42 -25.62
CA ALA A 25 -8.31 37.23 -25.35
C ALA A 25 -8.70 35.76 -25.12
N MET A 26 -8.51 35.21 -23.91
CA MET A 26 -9.21 34.02 -23.39
C MET A 26 -9.00 33.99 -21.87
N ASP A 27 -9.93 33.69 -20.96
CA ASP A 27 -11.37 33.41 -20.93
C ASP A 27 -11.66 33.30 -19.41
N ASP A 28 -12.22 34.34 -18.80
CA ASP A 28 -12.45 34.40 -17.34
C ASP A 28 -13.44 33.33 -16.83
N SER A 29 -14.06 32.54 -17.72
CA SER A 29 -14.98 31.46 -17.37
C SER A 29 -14.30 30.13 -17.02
N ALA A 30 -13.00 29.97 -17.31
CA ALA A 30 -12.26 28.75 -16.96
C ALA A 30 -11.78 28.69 -15.50
N MET A 31 -11.77 29.84 -14.78
CA MET A 31 -11.34 29.87 -13.38
C MET A 31 -12.42 29.47 -12.38
N GLU A 32 -13.71 29.53 -12.73
CA GLU A 32 -14.80 29.22 -11.79
C GLU A 32 -15.20 27.73 -11.78
N ALA A 33 -14.96 27.02 -12.90
CA ALA A 33 -15.23 25.58 -12.99
C ALA A 33 -14.18 24.70 -12.27
N SER A 34 -12.97 25.23 -12.01
CA SER A 34 -11.90 24.50 -11.30
C SER A 34 -12.05 24.57 -9.77
N ALA A 35 -12.80 25.55 -9.26
CA ALA A 35 -13.05 25.71 -7.82
C ALA A 35 -14.18 24.83 -7.28
N MET A 36 -15.13 24.38 -8.12
CA MET A 36 -16.27 23.56 -7.70
C MET A 36 -16.00 22.05 -7.67
N ALA A 37 -14.88 21.56 -8.22
CA ALA A 37 -14.59 20.13 -8.28
C ALA A 37 -13.68 19.59 -7.14
N MET A 38 -13.24 20.45 -6.21
CA MET A 38 -12.31 20.05 -5.13
C MET A 38 -12.75 20.46 -3.73
N SER A 39 -14.06 20.45 -3.46
CA SER A 39 -14.59 20.49 -2.10
C SER A 39 -15.31 19.20 -1.72
N HIS A 40 -14.78 18.04 -2.13
CA HIS A 40 -14.90 16.88 -1.26
C HIS A 40 -13.88 17.10 -0.14
N GLU A 41 -14.24 17.99 0.79
CA GLU A 41 -13.62 18.04 2.11
C GLU A 41 -13.71 16.62 2.65
N LEU A 42 -12.59 15.90 2.55
CA LEU A 42 -12.35 14.72 3.35
C LEU A 42 -12.44 15.24 4.78
N SER A 43 -13.63 15.12 5.36
CA SER A 43 -13.88 15.23 6.79
C SER A 43 -12.66 14.63 7.48
N PRO A 44 -12.03 15.34 8.44
CA PRO A 44 -10.88 14.80 9.15
C PRO A 44 -11.31 13.44 9.67
N SER A 45 -10.78 12.40 9.02
CA SER A 45 -11.25 11.05 9.17
C SER A 45 -11.08 10.72 10.64
N SER A 46 -12.15 10.31 11.31
CA SER A 46 -12.00 9.40 12.45
C SER A 46 -10.97 8.37 11.99
N HIS A 47 -9.78 8.38 12.57
CA HIS A 47 -8.67 7.54 12.10
C HIS A 47 -9.20 6.12 11.88
N SER A 48 -9.03 5.60 10.67
CA SER A 48 -9.48 4.27 10.30
C SER A 48 -8.63 3.26 11.07
N GLU A 49 -9.12 2.87 12.24
CA GLU A 49 -8.38 2.07 13.21
C GLU A 49 -8.03 0.69 12.64
N MET A 50 -8.98 0.04 11.97
CA MET A 50 -8.74 -1.29 11.38
C MET A 50 -7.89 -1.22 10.11
N GLU A 51 -7.94 -0.12 9.36
CA GLU A 51 -7.00 0.13 8.27
C GLU A 51 -5.59 0.27 8.83
N SER A 52 -5.42 1.09 9.86
CA SER A 52 -4.13 1.35 10.52
C SER A 52 -3.52 0.05 11.05
N ILE A 53 -4.33 -0.80 11.68
CA ILE A 53 -3.91 -2.12 12.15
C ILE A 53 -3.55 -3.04 10.99
N SER A 54 -4.29 -2.99 9.88
CA SER A 54 -3.96 -3.78 8.70
C SER A 54 -2.64 -3.33 8.07
N ILE A 55 -2.33 -2.03 8.06
CA ILE A 55 -1.03 -1.50 7.64
C ILE A 55 0.07 -2.02 8.57
N TYR A 56 -0.13 -1.93 9.88
CA TYR A 56 0.85 -2.40 10.86
C TYR A 56 1.11 -3.91 10.73
N VAL A 57 0.08 -4.72 10.43
CA VAL A 57 0.26 -6.15 10.13
C VAL A 57 1.13 -6.36 8.89
N ILE A 58 1.02 -5.53 7.85
CA ILE A 58 1.90 -5.61 6.66
C ILE A 58 3.34 -5.33 7.05
N GLU A 59 3.58 -4.28 7.83
CA GLU A 59 4.92 -3.90 8.30
C GLU A 59 5.56 -5.03 9.12
N MET A 60 4.83 -5.60 10.07
CA MET A 60 5.31 -6.73 10.87
C MET A 60 5.63 -7.96 10.01
N VAL A 61 4.82 -8.26 8.99
CA VAL A 61 5.11 -9.37 8.06
C VAL A 61 6.37 -9.10 7.25
N ASP A 62 6.60 -7.86 6.83
CA ASP A 62 7.77 -7.47 6.04
C ASP A 62 9.05 -7.55 6.87
N GLU A 63 9.00 -7.16 8.14
CA GLU A 63 10.11 -7.35 9.07
C GLU A 63 10.36 -8.84 9.37
N LEU A 64 9.30 -9.64 9.50
CA LEU A 64 9.40 -11.08 9.74
C LEU A 64 9.99 -11.85 8.55
N GLU A 65 9.93 -11.32 7.32
CA GLU A 65 10.53 -11.93 6.13
C GLU A 65 12.03 -12.21 6.33
N GLY A 66 12.74 -11.30 7.00
CA GLY A 66 14.18 -11.45 7.28
C GLY A 66 14.54 -12.58 8.25
N TYR A 67 13.56 -13.15 8.95
CA TYR A 67 13.75 -14.20 9.96
C TYR A 67 13.18 -15.56 9.54
N THR A 68 12.62 -15.68 8.34
CA THR A 68 11.98 -16.90 7.85
C THR A 68 12.60 -17.38 6.56
N ASN A 69 12.41 -18.65 6.23
CA ASN A 69 12.78 -19.16 4.92
C ASN A 69 11.65 -18.89 3.91
N TYR A 70 11.98 -18.90 2.61
CA TYR A 70 11.02 -18.60 1.54
C TYR A 70 9.78 -19.52 1.55
N ARG A 71 9.95 -20.78 1.93
CA ARG A 71 8.84 -21.76 1.98
C ARG A 71 7.84 -21.38 3.07
N ASP A 72 8.31 -21.12 4.28
CA ASP A 72 7.47 -20.77 5.42
C ASP A 72 6.86 -19.37 5.24
N TYR A 73 7.62 -18.42 4.67
CA TYR A 73 7.08 -17.14 4.26
C TYR A 73 5.90 -17.30 3.30
N GLY A 74 6.08 -18.09 2.23
CA GLY A 74 5.05 -18.31 1.22
C GLY A 74 3.81 -19.03 1.78
N LEU A 75 4.00 -19.94 2.73
CA LEU A 75 2.93 -20.75 3.32
C LEU A 75 2.14 -20.00 4.40
N TYR A 76 2.81 -19.22 5.25
CA TYR A 76 2.21 -18.62 6.45
C TYR A 76 2.07 -17.10 6.36
N LEU A 77 3.14 -16.39 6.03
CA LEU A 77 3.19 -14.91 6.12
C LEU A 77 2.63 -14.20 4.89
N LEU A 78 2.93 -14.68 3.70
CA LEU A 78 2.45 -14.09 2.45
C LEU A 78 0.91 -14.05 2.36
N PRO A 79 0.17 -15.10 2.77
CA PRO A 79 -1.30 -15.02 2.86
C PRO A 79 -1.80 -13.95 3.83
N VAL A 80 -1.12 -13.73 4.96
CA VAL A 80 -1.45 -12.68 5.94
C VAL A 80 -1.26 -11.30 5.30
N LYS A 81 -0.09 -11.03 4.71
CA LYS A 81 0.20 -9.76 4.01
C LYS A 81 -0.82 -9.46 2.92
N LYS A 82 -1.15 -10.46 2.07
CA LYS A 82 -2.16 -10.30 1.01
C LYS A 82 -3.55 -10.01 1.56
N ALA A 83 -3.94 -10.65 2.66
CA ALA A 83 -5.22 -10.39 3.28
C ALA A 83 -5.27 -8.99 3.90
N ALA A 84 -4.21 -8.56 4.58
CA ALA A 84 -4.09 -7.23 5.16
C ALA A 84 -4.15 -6.13 4.09
N ALA A 85 -3.41 -6.28 2.97
CA ALA A 85 -3.46 -5.32 1.87
C ALA A 85 -4.86 -5.19 1.25
N ARG A 86 -5.59 -6.30 1.13
CA ARG A 86 -6.99 -6.29 0.66
C ARG A 86 -7.91 -5.60 1.66
N SER A 87 -7.68 -5.76 2.95
CA SER A 87 -8.43 -5.06 4.00
C SER A 87 -8.21 -3.55 3.93
N VAL A 88 -6.96 -3.09 3.78
CA VAL A 88 -6.64 -1.67 3.57
C VAL A 88 -7.35 -1.11 2.34
N ALA A 89 -7.26 -1.82 1.20
CA ALA A 89 -7.93 -1.39 -0.02
C ALA A 89 -9.45 -1.29 0.14
N ALA A 90 -10.07 -2.25 0.84
CA ALA A 90 -11.51 -2.25 1.11
C ALA A 90 -11.92 -1.13 2.06
N ALA A 91 -11.14 -0.87 3.12
CA ALA A 91 -11.39 0.22 4.07
C ALA A 91 -11.39 1.58 3.37
N ARG A 92 -10.39 1.82 2.52
CA ARG A 92 -10.28 3.06 1.72
C ARG A 92 -11.39 3.22 0.69
N SER A 93 -11.92 2.11 0.15
CA SER A 93 -12.94 2.15 -0.90
C SER A 93 -14.36 2.30 -0.35
N TYR A 94 -14.65 1.67 0.79
CA TYR A 94 -16.02 1.52 1.31
C TYR A 94 -16.24 2.16 2.67
N GLY A 95 -15.19 2.71 3.28
CA GLY A 95 -15.18 3.15 4.67
C GLY A 95 -14.82 2.02 5.62
N ASP A 96 -14.16 2.40 6.72
CA ASP A 96 -13.74 1.45 7.74
C ASP A 96 -14.94 0.77 8.42
N LEU A 97 -14.77 -0.51 8.76
CA LEU A 97 -15.80 -1.36 9.38
C LEU A 97 -17.14 -1.44 8.62
N SER A 98 -17.23 -0.90 7.40
CA SER A 98 -18.38 -1.09 6.52
C SER A 98 -18.67 -2.58 6.33
N GLY A 99 -19.93 -2.94 6.04
CA GLY A 99 -20.31 -4.34 5.83
C GLY A 99 -19.49 -5.06 4.75
N GLN A 100 -18.95 -4.31 3.79
CA GLN A 100 -18.03 -4.82 2.77
C GLN A 100 -16.61 -4.99 3.33
N ALA A 101 -16.02 -3.95 3.95
CA ALA A 101 -14.68 -4.01 4.55
C ALA A 101 -14.57 -5.08 5.65
N ARG A 102 -15.62 -5.27 6.45
CA ARG A 102 -15.69 -6.29 7.52
C ARG A 102 -15.41 -7.70 7.01
N ARG A 103 -15.82 -8.05 5.78
CA ARG A 103 -15.52 -9.35 5.18
C ARG A 103 -14.03 -9.54 4.90
N HIS A 104 -13.33 -8.47 4.54
CA HIS A 104 -11.89 -8.49 4.31
C HIS A 104 -11.13 -8.63 5.63
N TYR A 105 -11.55 -7.92 6.68
CA TYR A 105 -10.99 -8.09 8.03
C TYR A 105 -11.22 -9.50 8.60
N LEU A 106 -12.37 -10.11 8.36
CA LEU A 106 -12.61 -11.51 8.71
C LEU A 106 -11.67 -12.47 7.98
N ASN A 107 -11.35 -12.19 6.72
CA ASN A 107 -10.38 -12.99 5.96
C ASN A 107 -8.95 -12.78 6.47
N LEU A 108 -8.58 -11.55 6.86
CA LEU A 108 -7.31 -11.29 7.54
C LEU A 108 -7.22 -12.08 8.86
N LEU A 109 -8.25 -12.03 9.69
CA LEU A 109 -8.29 -12.80 10.94
C LEU A 109 -8.09 -14.30 10.70
N ARG A 110 -8.77 -14.88 9.71
CA ARG A 110 -8.60 -16.29 9.33
C ARG A 110 -7.19 -16.61 8.84
N SER A 111 -6.54 -15.71 8.10
CA SER A 111 -5.16 -15.88 7.68
C SER A 111 -4.20 -15.86 8.88
N LEU A 112 -4.41 -14.95 9.83
CA LEU A 112 -3.65 -14.88 11.08
C LEU A 112 -3.85 -16.15 11.94
N ASP A 113 -5.09 -16.64 12.04
CA ASP A 113 -5.41 -17.89 12.72
C ASP A 113 -4.70 -19.09 12.09
N ARG A 114 -4.63 -19.15 10.75
CA ARG A 114 -3.91 -20.21 10.04
C ARG A 114 -2.40 -20.12 10.23
N ALA A 115 -1.86 -18.92 10.43
CA ALA A 115 -0.44 -18.71 10.69
C ALA A 115 -0.03 -19.04 12.14
N ALA A 116 -0.98 -19.27 13.05
CA ALA A 116 -0.71 -19.51 14.48
C ALA A 116 0.35 -20.60 14.74
N PRO A 117 0.34 -21.78 14.08
CA PRO A 117 1.37 -22.80 14.32
C PRO A 117 2.79 -22.33 14.00
N TRP A 118 2.95 -21.47 12.99
CA TRP A 118 4.25 -20.90 12.65
C TRP A 118 4.65 -19.83 13.67
N ILE A 119 3.71 -18.95 14.03
CA ILE A 119 3.93 -17.89 15.03
C ILE A 119 4.36 -18.50 16.38
N ASP A 120 3.70 -19.57 16.82
CA ASP A 120 4.01 -20.26 18.07
C ASP A 120 5.44 -20.84 18.05
N ASN A 121 5.85 -21.45 16.93
CA ASN A 121 7.22 -21.95 16.76
C ASN A 121 8.26 -20.81 16.70
N SER A 122 7.88 -19.65 16.16
CA SER A 122 8.76 -18.49 16.06
C SER A 122 9.06 -17.83 17.41
N PHE A 123 8.32 -18.14 18.49
CA PHE A 123 8.65 -17.67 19.83
C PHE A 123 10.00 -18.17 20.34
N GLU A 124 10.50 -19.28 19.82
CA GLU A 124 11.83 -19.80 20.15
C GLU A 124 12.95 -18.92 19.54
N MET A 125 12.62 -18.06 18.58
CA MET A 125 13.56 -17.19 17.88
C MET A 125 13.63 -15.81 18.55
N LYS A 126 14.65 -15.59 19.38
CA LYS A 126 14.84 -14.32 20.13
C LYS A 126 14.68 -13.04 19.31
N ARG A 127 15.11 -13.04 18.03
CA ARG A 127 15.07 -11.86 17.16
C ARG A 127 13.68 -11.56 16.57
N ALA A 128 12.85 -12.59 16.38
CA ALA A 128 11.51 -12.45 15.82
C ALA A 128 10.42 -12.34 16.91
N PHE A 129 10.77 -12.69 18.16
CA PHE A 129 9.83 -12.77 19.29
C PHE A 129 8.93 -11.54 19.43
N HIS A 130 9.51 -10.33 19.48
CA HIS A 130 8.72 -9.11 19.65
C HIS A 130 7.72 -8.89 18.50
N LEU A 131 8.15 -9.09 17.25
CA LEU A 131 7.30 -8.96 16.07
C LEU A 131 6.15 -9.98 16.09
N THR A 132 6.42 -11.21 16.52
CA THR A 132 5.38 -12.25 16.62
C THR A 132 4.36 -11.96 17.72
N VAL A 133 4.78 -11.37 18.84
CA VAL A 133 3.89 -10.94 19.92
C VAL A 133 3.00 -9.79 19.45
N GLU A 134 3.57 -8.79 18.77
CA GLU A 134 2.80 -7.68 18.19
C GLU A 134 1.78 -8.18 17.17
N LEU A 135 2.18 -9.10 16.28
CA LEU A 135 1.27 -9.70 15.31
C LEU A 135 0.08 -10.42 15.97
N LEU A 136 0.31 -11.12 17.08
CA LEU A 136 -0.76 -11.75 17.87
C LEU A 136 -1.63 -10.72 18.59
N ALA A 137 -1.05 -9.65 19.11
CA ALA A 137 -1.82 -8.56 19.71
C ALA A 137 -2.78 -7.95 18.68
N GLN A 138 -2.32 -7.72 17.45
CA GLN A 138 -3.17 -7.25 16.35
C GLN A 138 -4.26 -8.26 16.00
N ARG A 139 -3.94 -9.56 15.95
CA ARG A 139 -4.94 -10.62 15.73
C ARG A 139 -6.05 -10.58 16.79
N GLU A 140 -5.70 -10.46 18.07
CA GLU A 140 -6.69 -10.38 19.16
C GLU A 140 -7.51 -9.10 19.09
N TRP A 141 -6.88 -7.99 18.72
CA TRP A 141 -7.58 -6.73 18.54
C TRP A 141 -8.61 -6.83 17.41
N ILE A 142 -8.19 -7.34 16.23
CA ILE A 142 -9.07 -7.58 15.08
C ILE A 142 -10.25 -8.46 15.48
N ARG A 143 -10.01 -9.52 16.26
CA ARG A 143 -11.07 -10.41 16.73
C ARG A 143 -12.11 -9.66 17.57
N ARG A 144 -11.69 -8.79 18.49
CA ARG A 144 -12.60 -8.00 19.34
C ARG A 144 -13.40 -6.98 18.53
N ALA A 145 -12.75 -6.29 17.60
CA ALA A 145 -13.40 -5.29 16.75
C ALA A 145 -14.44 -5.89 15.80
N LEU A 146 -14.31 -7.18 15.48
CA LEU A 146 -15.23 -7.90 14.61
C LEU A 146 -16.34 -8.65 15.36
N GLN A 147 -16.40 -8.64 16.69
CA GLN A 147 -17.53 -9.20 17.46
C GLN A 147 -18.68 -8.21 17.51
#